data_AF-A0A497H6A3-F1
#
_entry.id   AF-A0A497H6A3-F1
#
_cell.length_a   1.000
_cell.length_b   1.000
_cell.length_c   1.000
_cell.angle_alpha   90.00
_cell.angle_beta   90.00
_cell.angle_gamma   90.00
#
_symmetry.space_group_name_H-M   'P 1'
#
loop_
_entity.id
_entity.type
_entity.pdbx_description
1 polymer ?
#
loop_
_entity_poly.entity_id
_entity_poly.type
_entity_poly.pdbx_seq_one_letter_code
_entity_poly.pdbx_strand_id
1 'polypeptide(L)'
;MSRFIKRLEKNIEKLEKRIEKERKKIENLQQKHDQGKITKADLNIKKRTIEEKINALKTRIRILRGGITREKKHEEEKAEQKRKKKEEKKKKT
;
A
#
# COMPACT_ATOMS: atom_id res chain seq x y z
N MET A 1 -5.27 -15.24 10.03
CA MET A 1 -4.68 -13.94 9.68
C MET A 1 -5.00 -12.93 10.78
N SER A 2 -3.99 -12.35 11.45
CA SER A 2 -4.19 -11.42 12.57
C SER A 2 -5.06 -10.22 12.22
N ARG A 3 -5.80 -9.73 13.23
CA ARG A 3 -6.59 -8.48 13.16
C ARG A 3 -5.72 -7.28 12.76
N PHE A 4 -4.42 -7.31 13.08
CA PHE A 4 -3.49 -6.26 12.67
C PHE A 4 -3.25 -6.28 11.16
N ILE A 5 -2.94 -7.44 10.57
CA ILE A 5 -2.74 -7.59 9.12
C ILE A 5 -3.98 -7.13 8.35
N LYS A 6 -5.18 -7.57 8.78
CA LYS A 6 -6.45 -7.14 8.16
C LYS A 6 -6.64 -5.61 8.16
N ARG A 7 -6.21 -4.92 9.22
CA ARG A 7 -6.27 -3.44 9.29
C ARG A 7 -5.28 -2.80 8.32
N LEU A 8 -4.08 -3.34 8.19
CA LEU A 8 -3.07 -2.85 7.23
C LEU A 8 -3.55 -3.05 5.79
N GLU A 9 -4.12 -4.20 5.46
CA GLU A 9 -4.69 -4.49 4.14
C GLU A 9 -5.82 -3.51 3.78
N LYS A 10 -6.77 -3.29 4.70
CA LYS A 10 -7.85 -2.31 4.50
C LYS A 10 -7.32 -0.88 4.30
N ASN A 11 -6.23 -0.53 4.97
CA ASN A 11 -5.59 0.78 4.77
C ASN A 11 -4.91 0.88 3.40
N ILE A 12 -4.24 -0.18 2.95
CA ILE A 12 -3.66 -0.25 1.60
C ILE A 12 -4.75 -0.08 0.55
N GLU A 13 -5.86 -0.81 0.66
CA GLU A 13 -6.98 -0.72 -0.28
C GLU A 13 -7.54 0.70 -0.39
N LYS A 14 -7.70 1.39 0.74
CA LYS A 14 -8.12 2.81 0.76
C LYS A 14 -7.13 3.72 0.04
N LEU A 15 -5.83 3.48 0.20
CA LEU A 15 -4.79 4.26 -0.47
C LEU A 15 -4.76 3.97 -1.98
N GLU A 16 -4.96 2.71 -2.39
CA GLU A 16 -5.06 2.31 -3.80
C GLU A 16 -6.25 2.98 -4.49
N LYS A 17 -7.43 3.00 -3.86
CA LYS A 17 -8.61 3.75 -4.36
C LYS A 17 -8.34 5.26 -4.47
N ARG A 18 -7.54 5.84 -3.58
CA ARG A 18 -7.13 7.26 -3.68
C ARG A 18 -6.19 7.49 -4.86
N ILE A 19 -5.22 6.59 -5.08
CA ILE A 19 -4.33 6.64 -6.26
C ILE A 19 -5.15 6.59 -7.55
N GLU A 20 -6.15 5.71 -7.64
CA GLU A 20 -7.01 5.61 -8.82
C GLU A 20 -7.75 6.93 -9.10
N LYS A 21 -8.29 7.58 -8.06
CA LYS A 21 -8.92 8.90 -8.19
C LYS A 21 -7.96 9.97 -8.69
N GLU A 22 -6.72 9.99 -8.19
CA GLU A 22 -5.69 10.92 -8.66
C GLU A 22 -5.28 10.63 -10.12
N ARG A 23 -5.20 9.37 -10.53
CA ARG A 23 -4.95 9.00 -11.94
C ARG A 23 -6.05 9.50 -12.87
N LYS A 24 -7.32 9.32 -12.49
CA LYS A 24 -8.46 9.87 -13.25
C LYS A 24 -8.39 11.39 -13.40
N LYS A 25 -7.84 12.12 -12.41
CA LYS A 25 -7.61 13.56 -12.56
C LYS A 25 -6.57 13.88 -13.63
N ILE A 26 -5.51 13.07 -13.76
CA ILE A 26 -4.52 13.22 -14.84
C ILE A 26 -5.18 12.97 -16.19
N GLU A 27 -5.97 11.91 -16.32
CA GLU A 27 -6.74 11.63 -17.55
C GLU A 27 -7.67 12.78 -17.93
N ASN A 28 -8.42 13.32 -16.96
CA ASN A 28 -9.29 14.47 -17.19
C ASN A 28 -8.49 15.74 -17.58
N LEU A 29 -7.29 15.94 -17.04
CA LEU A 29 -6.43 17.05 -17.46
C LEU A 29 -5.92 16.85 -18.89
N GLN A 30 -5.57 15.61 -19.26
CA GLN A 30 -5.17 15.27 -20.62
C GLN A 30 -6.31 15.57 -21.60
N GLN A 31 -7.53 15.14 -21.30
CA GLN A 31 -8.71 15.44 -22.12
C GLN A 31 -8.95 16.95 -22.26
N LYS A 32 -8.77 17.74 -21.18
CA LYS A 32 -8.90 19.21 -21.26
C LYS A 32 -7.83 19.83 -22.17
N HIS A 33 -6.61 19.32 -22.14
CA HIS A 33 -5.55 19.77 -23.03
C HIS A 33 -5.87 19.42 -24.48
N ASP A 34 -6.33 18.20 -24.74
CA ASP A 34 -6.67 17.73 -26.08
C ASP A 34 -7.87 18.49 -26.67
N GLN A 35 -8.77 18.97 -25.82
CA GLN A 35 -9.87 19.90 -26.18
C GLN A 35 -9.42 21.37 -26.32
N GLY A 36 -8.13 21.68 -26.16
CA GLY A 36 -7.60 23.04 -26.21
C GLY A 36 -8.01 23.95 -25.04
N LYS A 37 -8.59 23.39 -23.96
CA LYS A 37 -9.08 24.16 -22.80
C LYS A 37 -7.98 24.59 -21.83
N ILE A 38 -6.83 23.93 -21.87
CA ILE A 38 -5.65 24.28 -21.08
C ILE A 38 -4.40 24.16 -21.94
N THR A 39 -3.37 24.92 -21.58
CA THR A 39 -2.08 24.85 -22.29
C THR A 39 -1.29 23.60 -21.87
N LYS A 40 -0.29 23.24 -22.68
CA LYS A 40 0.68 22.18 -22.35
C LYS A 40 1.45 22.50 -21.07
N ALA A 41 1.75 23.78 -20.82
CA ALA A 41 2.43 24.21 -19.60
C ALA A 41 1.55 23.98 -18.36
N ASP A 42 0.27 24.37 -18.43
CA ASP A 42 -0.70 24.13 -17.35
C ASP A 42 -0.89 22.64 -17.07
N LEU A 43 -0.98 21.83 -18.13
CA LEU A 43 -1.07 20.38 -18.03
C LEU A 43 0.13 19.83 -17.25
N ASN A 44 1.35 20.21 -17.64
CA ASN A 44 2.58 19.70 -17.02
C ASN A 44 2.69 20.07 -15.54
N ILE A 45 2.39 21.32 -15.17
CA ILE A 45 2.44 21.77 -13.76
C ILE A 45 1.42 21.01 -12.91
N LYS A 46 0.18 20.89 -13.38
CA LYS A 46 -0.89 20.21 -12.64
C LYS A 46 -0.64 18.71 -12.57
N LYS A 47 -0.20 18.09 -13.67
CA LYS A 47 0.15 16.67 -13.73
C LYS A 47 1.26 16.33 -12.74
N ARG A 48 2.35 17.10 -12.74
CA ARG A 48 3.47 16.90 -11.80
C ARG A 48 3.00 16.93 -10.34
N THR A 49 2.17 17.90 -9.97
CA THR A 49 1.63 18.02 -8.61
C THR A 49 0.82 16.77 -8.22
N ILE A 50 0.04 16.20 -9.14
CA ILE A 50 -0.74 14.99 -8.90
C ILE A 50 0.17 13.75 -8.83
N GLU A 51 1.18 13.67 -9.69
CA GLU A 51 2.16 12.58 -9.69
C GLU A 51 2.97 12.53 -8.38
N GLU A 52 3.37 13.68 -7.84
CA GLU A 52 4.01 13.80 -6.53
C GLU A 52 3.11 13.25 -5.42
N LYS A 53 1.81 13.58 -5.44
CA LYS A 53 0.82 13.00 -4.51
C LYS A 53 0.70 11.48 -4.67
N ILE A 54 0.64 10.98 -5.91
CA ILE A 54 0.60 9.54 -6.18
C ILE A 54 1.86 8.84 -5.63
N ASN A 55 3.04 9.43 -5.81
CA ASN A 55 4.30 8.86 -5.33
C ASN A 55 4.37 8.83 -3.79
N ALA A 56 3.87 9.85 -3.11
CA ALA A 56 3.74 9.84 -1.66
C ALA A 56 2.80 8.71 -1.19
N LEU A 57 1.64 8.54 -1.84
CA LEU A 57 0.71 7.45 -1.53
C LEU A 57 1.31 6.06 -1.78
N LYS A 58 2.03 5.87 -2.89
CA LYS A 58 2.75 4.62 -3.19
C LYS A 58 3.81 4.30 -2.13
N THR A 59 4.55 5.31 -1.68
CA THR A 59 5.55 5.15 -0.62
C THR A 59 4.89 4.69 0.69
N ARG A 60 3.76 5.30 1.05
CA ARG A 60 2.95 4.88 2.21
C ARG A 60 2.50 3.42 2.09
N ILE A 61 2.01 3.00 0.93
CA ILE A 61 1.62 1.60 0.67
C ILE A 61 2.81 0.66 0.85
N ARG A 62 3.99 1.00 0.32
CA ARG A 62 5.20 0.18 0.45
C ARG A 62 5.58 -0.04 1.92
N ILE A 63 5.49 1.00 2.75
CA ILE A 63 5.75 0.90 4.19
C ILE A 63 4.74 -0.06 4.85
N LEU A 64 3.45 0.09 4.56
CA LEU A 64 2.40 -0.77 5.11
C LEU A 64 2.58 -2.24 4.69
N ARG A 65 2.94 -2.49 3.43
CA ARG A 65 3.26 -3.85 2.93
C ARG A 65 4.46 -4.43 3.67
N GLY A 66 5.49 -3.62 3.94
CA GLY A 66 6.63 -4.03 4.78
C GLY A 66 6.21 -4.41 6.21
N GLY A 67 5.27 -3.67 6.81
CA GLY A 67 4.68 -4.00 8.11
C GLY A 67 3.95 -5.34 8.11
N ILE A 68 3.19 -5.65 7.06
CA ILE A 68 2.53 -6.96 6.89
C ILE A 68 3.56 -8.08 6.83
N THR A 69 4.63 -7.92 6.03
CA THR A 69 5.67 -8.95 5.90
C THR A 69 6.36 -9.23 7.23
N ARG A 70 6.65 -8.20 8.02
CA ARG A 70 7.24 -8.36 9.36
C ARG A 70 6.30 -9.09 10.32
N GLU A 71 5.02 -8.74 10.32
CA GLU A 71 4.04 -9.39 11.19
C GLU A 71 3.87 -10.87 10.83
N LYS A 72 3.83 -11.21 9.54
CA LYS A 72 3.74 -12.62 9.09
C LYS A 72 4.92 -13.45 9.59
N LYS A 73 6.15 -12.94 9.45
CA LYS A 73 7.35 -13.61 9.98
C LYS A 73 7.28 -13.84 11.48
N HIS A 74 6.82 -12.83 12.23
CA HIS A 74 6.68 -12.95 13.68
C HIS A 74 5.60 -13.96 14.10
N GLU A 75 4.49 -14.08 13.35
CA GLU A 75 3.49 -15.14 13.57
C GLU A 75 4.07 -16.54 13.32
N GLU A 76 4.87 -16.70 12.27
CA GLU A 76 5.55 -17.95 11.92
C GLU A 76 6.56 -18.37 13.00
N GLU A 77 7.44 -17.46 13.43
CA GLU A 77 8.41 -17.70 14.49
C GLU A 77 7.73 -18.12 15.81
N LYS A 78 6.64 -17.44 16.17
CA LYS A 78 5.84 -17.81 17.35
C LYS A 78 5.21 -19.20 17.23
N ALA A 79 4.75 -19.56 16.04
CA ALA A 79 4.18 -20.88 15.80
C ALA A 79 5.26 -21.97 15.91
N GLU A 80 6.44 -21.73 15.36
CA GLU A 80 7.59 -22.65 15.43
C GLU A 80 8.08 -22.84 16.87
N GLN A 81 8.25 -21.76 17.63
CA GLN A 81 8.62 -21.84 19.05
C GLN A 81 7.59 -22.62 19.87
N LYS A 82 6.29 -22.44 19.59
CA LYS A 82 5.23 -23.22 20.25
C LYS A 82 5.31 -24.71 19.89
N ARG A 83 5.67 -25.06 18.66
CA ARG A 83 5.86 -26.47 18.24
C ARG A 83 7.06 -27.09 18.93
N LYS A 84 8.22 -26.43 18.90
CA LYS A 84 9.45 -26.87 19.59
C LYS A 84 9.22 -27.10 21.09
N LYS A 85 8.56 -26.16 21.77
CA LYS A 85 8.20 -26.32 23.20
C LYS A 85 7.26 -27.49 23.47
N LYS A 86 6.34 -27.82 22.55
CA LYS A 86 5.45 -28.99 22.70
C LYS A 86 6.21 -30.30 22.49
N GLU A 87 7.12 -30.35 21.52
CA GLU A 87 7.95 -31.53 21.26
C GLU A 87 8.94 -31.79 22.41
N GLU A 88 9.59 -30.77 22.95
CA GLU A 88 10.47 -30.92 24.12
C GLU A 88 9.72 -31.42 25.35
N LYS A 89 8.50 -30.93 25.60
CA LYS A 89 7.66 -31.44 26.69
C LYS A 89 7.33 -32.92 26.47
N LYS A 90 6.93 -33.31 25.25
CA LYS A 90 6.63 -34.72 24.91
C LYS A 90 7.84 -35.64 25.01
N LYS A 91 9.06 -35.15 24.78
CA LYS A 91 10.30 -35.94 24.93
C LYS A 91 10.76 -36.10 26.39
N LYS A 92 10.27 -35.23 27.29
CA LYS A 92 10.58 -35.24 28.73
C LYS A 92 9.51 -35.93 29.57
N THR A 93 8.43 -36.41 28.96
CA THR A 93 7.38 -37.23 29.58
C THR A 93 7.48 -38.63 29.00
#